data_AF-B8CT26-F1
#
_entry.id   AF-B8CT26-F1
#
_cell.length_a   1.000
_cell.length_b   1.000
_cell.length_c   1.000
_cell.angle_alpha   90.00
_cell.angle_beta   90.00
_cell.angle_gamma   90.00
#
_symmetry.space_group_name_H-M   'P 1'
#
loop_
_entity.id
_entity.type
_entity.pdbx_description
1 polymer ?
#
loop_
_entity_poly.entity_id
_entity_poly.type
_entity_poly.pdbx_seq_one_letter_code
_entity_poly.pdbx_strand_id
1 'polypeptide(L)'
;MSAGDCHDSSPSSGAKDMPGAKGVFAFKPSDWIEGKTTWWKDSDGVAPGVAGCHIGTDKNGVANGRMFGEACLPDGLLVESNPGKDVVHAHANDTGHPDTFDCNAWCVGTGNSSGMCTIASAAPCEQSAKCVCK
;
A
#
# COMPACT_ATOMS: atom_id res chain seq x y z
N MET A 1 10.44 12.37 -22.77
CA MET A 1 9.34 13.09 -22.10
C MET A 1 9.44 12.73 -20.63
N SER A 2 9.67 13.70 -19.75
CA SER A 2 9.90 13.46 -18.32
C SER A 2 8.63 12.91 -17.66
N ALA A 3 8.73 11.74 -17.03
CA ALA A 3 7.70 11.20 -16.16
C ALA A 3 7.78 11.95 -14.82
N GLY A 4 6.97 12.99 -14.66
CA GLY A 4 6.77 13.62 -13.36
C GLY A 4 5.79 12.78 -12.56
N ASP A 5 6.22 12.34 -11.38
CA ASP A 5 5.45 11.91 -10.21
C ASP A 5 3.92 11.91 -10.35
N CYS A 6 3.33 10.87 -10.95
CA CYS A 6 1.87 10.79 -11.15
C CYS A 6 1.17 10.21 -9.90
N HIS A 7 1.16 10.95 -8.79
CA HIS A 7 0.21 10.64 -7.70
C HIS A 7 -1.14 11.28 -8.05
N ASP A 8 -2.19 10.47 -8.07
CA ASP A 8 -3.53 10.91 -8.47
C ASP A 8 -4.15 11.85 -7.42
N SER A 9 -3.72 11.74 -6.16
CA SER A 9 -4.12 12.66 -5.10
C SER A 9 -3.17 12.63 -3.89
N SER A 10 -3.45 13.47 -2.90
CA SER A 10 -2.74 13.51 -1.62
C SER A 10 -2.75 12.14 -0.91
N PRO A 11 -1.81 11.90 0.03
CA PRO A 11 -1.80 10.65 0.77
C PRO A 11 -3.11 10.41 1.53
N SER A 12 -3.40 9.16 1.84
CA SER A 12 -4.57 8.75 2.61
C SER A 12 -4.58 9.41 4.00
N SER A 13 -5.74 9.36 4.67
CA SER A 13 -5.87 9.90 6.03
C SER A 13 -4.88 9.29 7.03
N GLY A 14 -4.47 8.03 6.82
CA GLY A 14 -3.47 7.34 7.62
C GLY A 14 -2.03 7.78 7.29
N ALA A 15 -1.76 8.18 6.05
CA ALA A 15 -0.42 8.50 5.55
C ALA A 15 -0.08 10.00 5.54
N LYS A 16 -1.08 10.91 5.49
CA LYS A 16 -0.89 12.34 5.17
C LYS A 16 0.10 13.11 6.06
N ASP A 17 0.26 12.68 7.32
CA ASP A 17 1.15 13.33 8.28
C ASP A 17 2.44 12.50 8.52
N MET A 18 2.62 11.40 7.79
CA MET A 18 3.78 10.55 7.89
C MET A 18 4.92 11.05 7.00
N PRO A 19 6.17 11.05 7.49
CA PRO A 19 7.33 11.38 6.65
C PRO A 19 7.44 10.42 5.47
N GLY A 20 7.82 10.94 4.31
CA GLY A 20 8.02 10.14 3.11
C GLY A 20 6.75 9.74 2.34
N ALA A 21 5.54 9.99 2.87
CA ALA A 21 4.30 9.80 2.11
C ALA A 21 4.26 10.76 0.90
N LYS A 22 4.08 10.22 -0.31
CA LYS A 22 4.09 11.00 -1.56
C LYS A 22 2.69 11.24 -2.13
N GLY A 23 1.78 10.30 -1.93
CA GLY A 23 0.40 10.38 -2.40
C GLY A 23 -0.19 9.00 -2.59
N VAL A 24 -1.34 8.95 -3.27
CA VAL A 24 -1.92 7.70 -3.75
C VAL A 24 -1.92 7.66 -5.28
N PHE A 25 -2.02 6.47 -5.85
CA PHE A 25 -2.19 6.29 -7.29
C PHE A 25 -3.21 5.18 -7.57
N ALA A 26 -3.91 5.27 -8.69
CA ALA A 26 -4.87 4.27 -9.11
C ALA A 26 -4.15 2.97 -9.49
N PHE A 27 -4.53 1.88 -8.83
CA PHE A 27 -3.98 0.57 -9.07
C PHE A 27 -5.08 -0.40 -9.51
N LYS A 28 -4.81 -1.11 -10.62
CA LYS A 28 -5.65 -2.22 -11.09
C LYS A 28 -4.90 -3.52 -10.85
N PRO A 29 -5.45 -4.45 -10.03
CA PRO A 29 -4.81 -5.74 -9.83
C PRO A 29 -4.79 -6.59 -11.12
N SER A 30 -3.99 -7.64 -11.15
CA SER A 30 -3.89 -8.53 -12.31
C SER A 30 -5.20 -9.31 -12.58
N ASP A 31 -5.97 -9.57 -11.53
CA ASP A 31 -7.30 -10.20 -11.57
C ASP A 31 -8.44 -9.16 -11.57
N TRP A 32 -8.15 -7.93 -12.03
CA TRP A 32 -9.08 -6.81 -12.05
C TRP A 32 -10.42 -7.15 -12.71
N ILE A 33 -11.51 -6.73 -12.05
CA ILE A 33 -12.87 -7.02 -12.50
C ILE A 33 -13.59 -5.73 -12.90
N GLU A 34 -13.67 -5.49 -14.19
CA GLU A 34 -14.34 -4.30 -14.75
C GLU A 34 -15.79 -4.17 -14.28
N GLY A 35 -16.15 -2.94 -13.91
CA GLY A 35 -17.50 -2.52 -13.50
C GLY A 35 -17.92 -2.97 -12.10
N LYS A 36 -17.11 -3.75 -11.37
CA LYS A 36 -17.51 -4.29 -10.07
C LYS A 36 -17.02 -3.44 -8.90
N THR A 37 -17.88 -3.31 -7.89
CA THR A 37 -17.44 -2.89 -6.56
C THR A 37 -16.91 -4.12 -5.82
N THR A 38 -15.68 -4.04 -5.35
CA THR A 38 -15.03 -5.09 -4.56
C THR A 38 -14.73 -4.58 -3.17
N TRP A 39 -14.52 -5.49 -2.24
CA TRP A 39 -14.32 -5.16 -0.83
C TRP A 39 -12.99 -5.70 -0.37
N TRP A 40 -12.32 -4.91 0.45
CA TRP A 40 -10.97 -5.22 0.86
C TRP A 40 -10.72 -4.75 2.28
N LYS A 41 -9.74 -5.37 2.93
CA LYS A 41 -9.20 -4.92 4.20
C LYS A 41 -7.68 -5.08 4.18
N ASP A 42 -7.04 -4.34 5.05
CA ASP A 42 -5.59 -4.35 5.17
C ASP A 42 -5.11 -5.04 6.45
N SER A 43 -3.95 -5.69 6.41
CA SER A 43 -3.46 -6.54 7.50
C SER A 43 -2.75 -5.79 8.64
N ASP A 44 -2.23 -4.63 8.31
CA ASP A 44 -1.36 -3.79 9.12
C ASP A 44 -1.77 -2.32 9.09
N GLY A 45 -2.57 -1.92 8.10
CA GLY A 45 -2.89 -0.51 7.89
C GLY A 45 -1.68 0.21 7.33
N VAL A 46 -1.75 1.56 7.29
CA VAL A 46 -0.60 2.36 6.86
C VAL A 46 0.53 2.25 7.90
N ALA A 47 1.48 1.36 7.64
CA ALA A 47 2.59 1.01 8.50
C ALA A 47 3.85 0.65 7.67
N PRO A 48 4.55 1.64 7.07
CA PRO A 48 5.65 1.38 6.14
C PRO A 48 6.81 0.50 6.64
N GLY A 49 6.96 0.32 7.96
CA GLY A 49 7.96 -0.56 8.57
C GLY A 49 7.52 -2.02 8.77
N VAL A 50 6.27 -2.34 8.47
CA VAL A 50 5.65 -3.65 8.54
C VAL A 50 5.35 -4.07 7.10
N ALA A 51 5.43 -5.37 6.82
CA ALA A 51 5.06 -5.86 5.50
C ALA A 51 3.59 -6.25 5.56
N GLY A 52 2.79 -5.63 4.70
CA GLY A 52 1.35 -5.75 4.69
C GLY A 52 0.79 -6.71 3.66
N CYS A 53 -0.53 -6.88 3.70
CA CYS A 53 -1.28 -7.68 2.76
C CYS A 53 -2.69 -7.13 2.66
N HIS A 54 -3.04 -6.69 1.46
CA HIS A 54 -4.36 -6.21 1.11
C HIS A 54 -5.25 -7.40 0.74
N ILE A 55 -6.19 -7.75 1.61
CA ILE A 55 -6.97 -8.98 1.56
C ILE A 55 -8.35 -8.70 0.96
N GLY A 56 -8.68 -9.41 -0.10
CA GLY A 56 -10.00 -9.36 -0.72
C GLY A 56 -11.05 -10.02 0.15
N THR A 57 -12.18 -9.33 0.33
CA THR A 57 -13.29 -9.74 1.20
C THR A 57 -14.64 -9.55 0.53
N ASP A 58 -15.70 -10.00 1.19
CA ASP A 58 -17.05 -9.46 0.99
C ASP A 58 -17.28 -8.22 1.86
N LYS A 59 -18.45 -7.60 1.75
CA LYS A 59 -18.83 -6.42 2.56
C LYS A 59 -18.85 -6.65 4.08
N ASN A 60 -18.83 -7.91 4.52
CA ASN A 60 -18.84 -8.30 5.92
C ASN A 60 -17.43 -8.68 6.42
N GLY A 61 -16.40 -8.55 5.57
CA GLY A 61 -15.02 -8.87 5.92
C GLY A 61 -14.65 -10.34 5.79
N VAL A 62 -15.50 -11.17 5.17
CA VAL A 62 -15.19 -12.58 4.90
C VAL A 62 -14.24 -12.67 3.71
N ALA A 63 -13.06 -13.25 3.89
CA ALA A 63 -12.06 -13.36 2.83
C ALA A 63 -12.58 -14.15 1.62
N ASN A 64 -12.27 -13.66 0.42
CA ASN A 64 -12.73 -14.24 -0.85
C ASN A 64 -11.61 -14.92 -1.67
N GLY A 65 -10.41 -15.01 -1.10
CA GLY A 65 -9.24 -15.65 -1.71
C GLY A 65 -8.34 -14.73 -2.53
N ARG A 66 -8.77 -13.50 -2.83
CA ARG A 66 -7.90 -12.48 -3.45
C ARG A 66 -6.99 -11.86 -2.40
N MET A 67 -5.74 -11.58 -2.77
CA MET A 67 -4.78 -10.91 -1.90
C MET A 67 -3.67 -10.24 -2.70
N PHE A 68 -3.21 -9.08 -2.23
CA PHE A 68 -2.11 -8.33 -2.82
C PHE A 68 -1.15 -7.89 -1.75
N GLY A 69 0.10 -8.32 -1.86
CA GLY A 69 1.16 -7.81 -1.00
C GLY A 69 1.59 -6.42 -1.46
N GLU A 70 2.29 -5.74 -0.57
CA GLU A 70 2.95 -4.49 -0.86
C GLU A 70 4.15 -4.72 -1.78
N ALA A 71 4.61 -3.66 -2.44
CA ALA A 71 5.64 -3.79 -3.46
C ALA A 71 6.68 -2.67 -3.37
N CYS A 72 7.92 -3.01 -3.72
CA CYS A 72 8.93 -2.01 -4.04
C CYS A 72 8.85 -1.66 -5.52
N LEU A 73 8.64 -0.38 -5.81
CA LEU A 73 8.73 0.15 -7.17
C LEU A 73 10.19 0.23 -7.63
N PRO A 74 10.46 0.29 -8.96
CA PRO A 74 11.83 0.36 -9.49
C PRO A 74 12.65 1.56 -9.03
N ASP A 75 11.99 2.65 -8.64
CA ASP A 75 12.60 3.86 -8.07
C ASP A 75 12.86 3.77 -6.56
N GLY A 76 12.53 2.63 -5.94
CA GLY A 76 12.75 2.35 -4.53
C GLY A 76 11.63 2.83 -3.60
N LEU A 77 10.52 3.33 -4.15
CA LEU A 77 9.33 3.64 -3.35
C LEU A 77 8.61 2.36 -2.91
N LEU A 78 8.00 2.41 -1.73
CA LEU A 78 7.07 1.38 -1.25
C LEU A 78 5.65 1.72 -1.72
N VAL A 79 4.93 0.74 -2.25
CA VAL A 79 3.48 0.76 -2.42
C VAL A 79 2.87 0.19 -1.15
N GLU A 80 2.16 1.04 -0.42
CA GLU A 80 1.62 0.78 0.92
C GLU A 80 0.09 0.64 0.85
N SER A 81 -0.45 -0.44 1.40
CA SER A 81 -1.90 -0.57 1.50
C SER A 81 -2.53 0.38 2.53
N ASN A 82 -3.79 0.72 2.32
CA ASN A 82 -4.55 1.64 3.16
C ASN A 82 -6.02 1.17 3.19
N PRO A 83 -6.92 1.73 4.05
CA PRO A 83 -6.76 2.89 4.91
C PRO A 83 -6.20 2.59 6.31
N GLY A 84 -6.51 1.42 6.87
CA GLY A 84 -6.18 1.07 8.23
C GLY A 84 -6.43 -0.41 8.49
N LYS A 85 -5.75 -0.93 9.50
CA LYS A 85 -5.79 -2.35 9.83
C LYS A 85 -7.20 -2.86 10.05
N ASP A 86 -7.54 -3.96 9.37
CA ASP A 86 -8.81 -4.66 9.42
C ASP A 86 -10.05 -3.81 9.07
N VAL A 87 -9.85 -2.62 8.47
CA VAL A 87 -10.95 -1.77 8.01
C VAL A 87 -11.44 -2.23 6.64
N VAL A 88 -12.64 -2.81 6.63
CA VAL A 88 -13.32 -3.20 5.38
C VAL A 88 -13.76 -1.94 4.63
N HIS A 89 -13.31 -1.82 3.39
CA HIS A 89 -13.63 -0.69 2.51
C HIS A 89 -13.88 -1.17 1.08
N ALA A 90 -14.58 -0.34 0.30
CA ALA A 90 -14.97 -0.66 -1.06
C ALA A 90 -14.02 -0.03 -2.08
N HIS A 91 -13.68 -0.77 -3.13
CA HIS A 91 -13.05 -0.25 -4.33
C HIS A 91 -14.09 -0.17 -5.43
N ALA A 92 -14.36 1.05 -5.91
CA ALA A 92 -15.21 1.25 -7.07
C ALA A 92 -14.47 0.79 -8.33
N ASN A 93 -15.15 0.04 -9.21
CA ASN A 93 -14.55 -0.51 -10.43
C ASN A 93 -13.26 -1.29 -10.14
N ASP A 94 -13.23 -2.01 -9.00
CA ASP A 94 -12.10 -2.81 -8.52
C ASP A 94 -10.73 -2.10 -8.58
N THR A 95 -10.74 -0.76 -8.46
CA THR A 95 -9.55 0.09 -8.55
C THR A 95 -9.17 0.57 -7.16
N GLY A 96 -7.99 0.15 -6.70
CA GLY A 96 -7.40 0.56 -5.43
C GLY A 96 -6.66 1.88 -5.54
N HIS A 97 -6.41 2.51 -4.40
CA HIS A 97 -5.63 3.74 -4.30
C HIS A 97 -4.61 3.62 -3.15
N PRO A 98 -3.64 2.68 -3.23
CA PRO A 98 -2.60 2.55 -2.21
C PRO A 98 -1.76 3.82 -2.11
N ASP A 99 -1.17 4.02 -0.93
CA ASP A 99 -0.20 5.08 -0.70
C ASP A 99 1.16 4.69 -1.30
N THR A 100 2.00 5.69 -1.53
CA THR A 100 3.41 5.51 -1.87
C THR A 100 4.30 6.19 -0.84
N PHE A 101 5.36 5.49 -0.45
CA PHE A 101 6.32 5.96 0.54
C PHE A 101 7.74 5.95 0.00
N ASP A 102 8.43 7.07 0.21
CA ASP A 102 9.88 7.15 0.11
C ASP A 102 10.48 6.62 1.42
N CYS A 103 10.94 5.37 1.40
CA CYS A 103 11.47 4.70 2.58
C CYS A 103 12.68 5.41 3.19
N ASN A 104 13.48 6.13 2.40
CA ASN A 104 14.58 6.90 2.95
C ASN A 104 14.05 8.10 3.74
N ALA A 105 13.13 8.87 3.15
CA ALA A 105 12.49 9.99 3.83
C ALA A 105 11.69 9.56 5.07
N TRP A 106 11.00 8.42 5.00
CA TRP A 106 10.28 7.84 6.14
C TRP A 106 11.22 7.45 7.29
N CYS A 107 12.30 6.74 7.00
CA CYS A 107 13.29 6.36 8.00
C CYS A 107 14.01 7.56 8.63
N VAL A 108 14.41 8.54 7.82
CA VAL A 108 15.02 9.78 8.33
C VAL A 108 14.03 10.56 9.21
N GLY A 109 12.77 10.66 8.79
CA GLY A 109 11.72 11.33 9.56
C GLY A 109 11.36 10.63 10.87
N THR A 110 11.69 9.34 11.01
CA THR A 110 11.51 8.56 12.25
C THR A 110 12.79 8.48 13.10
N GLY A 111 13.84 9.23 12.74
CA GLY A 111 15.06 9.37 13.53
C GLY A 111 16.21 8.41 13.15
N ASN A 112 16.07 7.68 12.04
CA ASN A 112 17.14 6.83 11.50
C ASN A 112 18.03 7.62 10.52
N SER A 113 19.13 7.01 10.08
CA SER A 113 20.09 7.65 9.16
C SER A 113 19.68 7.53 7.69
N SER A 114 19.05 6.41 7.35
CA SER A 114 18.61 6.09 5.99
C SER A 114 17.58 4.97 6.00
N GLY A 115 16.96 4.74 4.84
CA GLY A 115 16.02 3.64 4.65
C GLY A 115 15.92 3.21 3.20
N MET A 116 15.43 1.99 2.99
CA MET A 116 15.13 1.48 1.66
C MET A 116 13.96 0.51 1.69
N CYS A 117 13.23 0.42 0.59
CA CYS A 117 12.22 -0.61 0.40
C CYS A 117 12.90 -1.97 0.20
N THR A 118 12.37 -3.00 0.83
CA THR A 118 12.83 -4.38 0.71
C THR A 118 11.65 -5.33 0.58
N ILE A 119 11.82 -6.41 -0.18
CA ILE A 119 10.84 -7.50 -0.25
C ILE A 119 10.83 -8.27 1.06
N ALA A 120 9.63 -8.59 1.53
CA ALA A 120 9.39 -9.33 2.76
C ALA A 120 8.19 -10.28 2.58
N SER A 121 7.98 -11.20 3.52
CA SER A 121 6.76 -12.01 3.57
C SER A 121 5.73 -11.40 4.51
N ALA A 122 4.45 -11.58 4.21
CA ALA A 122 3.34 -11.04 4.98
C ALA A 122 2.09 -11.92 4.84
N ALA A 123 1.84 -12.84 5.78
CA ALA A 123 0.68 -13.71 5.68
C ALA A 123 -0.64 -12.90 5.65
N PRO A 124 -1.61 -13.24 4.76
CA PRO A 124 -1.65 -14.41 3.89
C PRO A 124 -0.91 -14.28 2.54
N CYS A 125 -0.37 -13.11 2.20
CA CYS A 125 0.41 -12.90 0.99
C CYS A 125 1.76 -13.64 1.06
N GLU A 126 2.11 -14.37 0.00
CA GLU A 126 3.41 -15.05 -0.10
C GLU A 126 4.58 -14.06 -0.20
N GLN A 127 4.35 -12.94 -0.89
CA GLN A 127 5.31 -11.87 -1.09
C GLN A 127 4.65 -10.51 -0.83
N SER A 128 5.40 -9.62 -0.19
CA SER A 128 5.06 -8.24 0.13
C SER A 128 6.35 -7.39 0.16
N ALA A 129 6.29 -6.18 0.69
CA ALA A 129 7.43 -5.28 0.84
C ALA A 129 7.30 -4.46 2.13
N LYS A 130 8.39 -3.81 2.53
CA LYS A 130 8.40 -2.82 3.63
C LYS A 130 9.64 -1.94 3.56
N CYS A 131 9.58 -0.79 4.20
CA CYS A 131 10.73 0.04 4.52
C CYS A 131 11.58 -0.59 5.63
N VAL A 132 12.89 -0.65 5.41
CA VAL A 132 13.88 -1.07 6.41
C VAL A 132 14.84 0.09 6.67
N CYS A 133 14.91 0.51 7.93
CA CYS A 133 15.76 1.62 8.38
C CYS A 133 17.14 1.16 8.86
N LYS A 134 18.10 2.08 8.82
CA LYS A 134 19.47 1.91 9.33
C LYS A 134 19.91 3.09 10.17
#